data_AF-A0A8T2RVV3-F1
#
_entry.id   AF-A0A8T2RVV3-F1
#
_cell.length_a   1.000
_cell.length_b   1.000
_cell.length_c   1.000
_cell.angle_alpha   90.00
_cell.angle_beta   90.00
_cell.angle_gamma   90.00
#
_symmetry.space_group_name_H-M   'P 1'
#
loop_
_entity.id
_entity.type
_entity.pdbx_description
1 polymer ?
#
loop_
_entity_poly.entity_id
_entity_poly.type
_entity_poly.pdbx_seq_one_letter_code
_entity_poly.pdbx_strand_id
1 'polypeptide(L)'
;MKPSILALFRKFSAKDLLKSAQTRFAYMFIMLYNLLNERVYNGFRSMVVSLEYTRKKVSRTQKAEDVSSIVLSASFLRSAREIVNVCAPFLHVLCLADREGATMGFIYELTNRMIEKIGKLDGIDNVRLKEVKALCIEVEYATFSPSC
;
A
#
# COMPACT_ATOMS: atom_id res chain seq x y z
N MET A 1 -5.00 19.70 -28.22
CA MET A 1 -5.42 18.91 -27.05
C MET A 1 -4.18 18.53 -26.24
N LYS A 2 -3.98 19.05 -25.02
CA LYS A 2 -2.79 18.73 -24.22
C LYS A 2 -2.92 17.29 -23.73
N PRO A 3 -1.98 16.36 -24.03
CA PRO A 3 -2.06 15.01 -23.46
C PRO A 3 -2.01 15.13 -21.95
N SER A 4 -3.02 14.59 -21.27
CA SER A 4 -3.04 14.48 -19.81
C SER A 4 -1.82 13.67 -19.35
N ILE A 5 -1.39 13.86 -18.11
CA ILE A 5 -0.25 13.10 -17.57
C ILE A 5 -0.51 11.58 -17.61
N LEU A 6 -1.78 11.17 -17.49
CA LEU A 6 -2.21 9.78 -17.65
C LEU A 6 -2.02 9.27 -19.08
N ALA A 7 -2.34 10.08 -20.09
CA ALA A 7 -2.10 9.72 -21.48
C ALA A 7 -0.60 9.60 -21.78
N LEU A 8 0.24 10.40 -21.11
CA LEU A 8 1.69 10.24 -21.20
C LEU A 8 2.13 8.92 -20.55
N PHE A 9 1.65 8.61 -19.35
CA PHE A 9 1.97 7.36 -18.66
C PHE A 9 1.61 6.11 -19.48
N ARG A 10 0.46 6.12 -20.16
CA ARG A 10 0.02 5.02 -21.06
C ARG A 10 0.96 4.75 -22.22
N LYS A 11 1.83 5.70 -22.61
CA LYS A 11 2.89 5.45 -23.60
C LYS A 11 4.03 4.59 -23.05
N PHE A 12 4.27 4.65 -21.73
CA PHE A 12 5.39 3.98 -21.07
C PHE A 12 4.97 2.71 -20.31
N SER A 13 3.69 2.56 -19.99
CA SER A 13 3.14 1.41 -19.28
C SER A 13 1.89 0.88 -19.98
N ALA A 14 1.83 -0.44 -20.15
CA ALA A 14 0.66 -1.15 -20.68
C ALA A 14 -0.50 -1.26 -19.66
N LYS A 15 -0.25 -0.92 -18.39
CA LYS A 15 -1.25 -0.90 -17.32
C LYS A 15 -1.49 0.53 -16.86
N ASP A 16 -2.73 0.82 -16.49
CA ASP A 16 -3.12 2.11 -15.90
C ASP A 16 -2.85 2.15 -14.39
N LEU A 17 -2.50 3.34 -13.90
CA LEU A 17 -2.56 3.65 -12.47
C LEU A 17 -4.03 3.85 -12.08
N LEU A 18 -4.46 3.29 -10.95
CA LEU A 18 -5.83 3.51 -10.49
C LEU A 18 -6.03 4.99 -10.20
N LYS A 19 -7.15 5.54 -10.64
CA LYS A 19 -7.54 6.91 -10.31
C LYS A 19 -7.75 7.03 -8.79
N SER A 20 -7.21 8.10 -8.19
CA SER A 20 -7.42 8.40 -6.77
C SER A 20 -8.91 8.45 -6.44
N ALA A 21 -9.29 7.74 -5.38
CA ALA A 21 -10.63 7.73 -4.82
C ALA A 21 -10.54 8.02 -3.31
N GLN A 22 -11.38 8.93 -2.80
CA GLN A 22 -11.30 9.41 -1.42
C GLN A 22 -11.68 8.34 -0.37
N THR A 23 -12.48 7.33 -0.73
CA THR A 23 -13.17 6.47 0.24
C THR A 23 -13.06 4.98 -0.09
N ARG A 24 -11.84 4.46 -0.21
CA ARG A 24 -11.63 3.00 -0.29
C ARG A 24 -10.48 2.59 0.61
N PHE A 25 -10.82 2.00 1.75
CA PHE A 25 -9.89 1.17 2.51
C PHE A 25 -9.21 0.18 1.54
N ALA A 26 -7.91 -0.05 1.70
CA ALA A 26 -7.05 -0.77 0.75
C ALA A 26 -6.68 -0.08 -0.58
N TYR A 27 -7.21 1.10 -0.96
CA TYR A 27 -6.81 1.75 -2.22
C TYR A 27 -5.30 2.02 -2.29
N MET A 28 -4.72 2.58 -1.22
CA MET A 28 -3.28 2.84 -1.14
C MET A 28 -2.46 1.55 -1.27
N PHE A 29 -2.94 0.46 -0.66
CA PHE A 29 -2.30 -0.85 -0.79
C PHE A 29 -2.37 -1.38 -2.22
N ILE A 30 -3.54 -1.36 -2.87
CA ILE A 30 -3.70 -1.85 -4.24
C ILE A 30 -2.84 -1.01 -5.20
N MET A 31 -2.76 0.30 -4.97
CA MET A 31 -1.89 1.19 -5.74
C MET A 31 -0.41 0.85 -5.57
N LEU A 32 0.06 0.68 -4.34
CA LEU A 32 1.43 0.26 -4.06
C LEU A 32 1.72 -1.12 -4.67
N TYR A 33 0.81 -2.08 -4.50
CA TYR A 33 0.93 -3.42 -5.07
C TYR A 33 1.04 -3.41 -6.60
N ASN A 34 0.19 -2.62 -7.27
CA ASN A 34 0.25 -2.44 -8.72
C ASN A 34 1.54 -1.72 -9.15
N LEU A 35 1.98 -0.74 -8.37
CA LEU A 35 3.22 -0.01 -8.63
C LEU A 35 4.45 -0.89 -8.45
N LEU A 36 4.44 -1.87 -7.55
CA LEU A 36 5.52 -2.85 -7.38
C LEU A 36 5.67 -3.79 -8.59
N ASN A 37 4.72 -3.82 -9.52
CA ASN A 37 4.88 -4.54 -10.78
C ASN A 37 6.03 -3.90 -11.59
N GLU A 38 7.09 -4.65 -11.85
CA GLU A 38 8.30 -4.14 -12.49
C GLU A 38 8.04 -3.42 -13.80
N ARG A 39 7.11 -3.92 -14.63
CA ARG A 39 6.76 -3.28 -15.90
C ARG A 39 6.13 -1.90 -15.70
N VAL A 40 5.26 -1.78 -14.69
CA VAL A 40 4.57 -0.52 -14.35
C VAL A 40 5.57 0.48 -13.75
N TYR A 41 6.39 0.03 -12.80
CA TYR A 41 7.38 0.88 -12.15
C TYR A 41 8.45 1.38 -13.13
N ASN A 42 8.99 0.49 -13.97
CA ASN A 42 9.99 0.86 -14.98
C ASN A 42 9.41 1.79 -16.04
N GLY A 43 8.14 1.59 -16.43
CA GLY A 43 7.41 2.54 -17.25
C GLY A 43 7.30 3.92 -16.58
N PHE A 44 7.00 3.95 -15.27
CA PHE A 44 6.91 5.20 -14.53
C PHE A 44 8.25 5.93 -14.44
N ARG A 45 9.34 5.22 -14.13
CA ARG A 45 10.70 5.78 -14.10
C ARG A 45 11.09 6.34 -15.46
N SER A 46 10.83 5.58 -16.53
CA SER A 46 11.12 5.99 -17.91
C SER A 46 10.33 7.24 -18.30
N MET A 47 9.06 7.34 -17.88
CA MET A 47 8.25 8.52 -18.11
C MET A 47 8.85 9.75 -17.42
N VAL A 48 9.22 9.63 -16.13
CA VAL A 48 9.74 10.75 -15.33
C VAL A 48 11.03 11.34 -15.90
N VAL A 49 11.89 10.53 -16.51
CA VAL A 49 13.13 11.00 -17.15
C VAL A 49 12.95 11.42 -18.61
N SER A 50 11.76 11.23 -19.19
CA SER A 50 11.52 11.50 -20.61
C SER A 50 11.44 12.99 -20.92
N LEU A 51 11.95 13.39 -22.09
CA LEU A 51 11.83 14.77 -22.60
C LEU A 51 10.36 15.22 -22.71
N GLU A 52 9.45 14.29 -23.04
CA GLU A 52 8.02 14.57 -23.10
C GLU A 52 7.45 15.00 -21.74
N TYR A 53 7.91 14.38 -20.65
CA TYR A 53 7.51 14.73 -19.29
C TYR A 53 8.13 16.06 -18.84
N THR A 54 9.44 16.24 -19.03
CA THR A 54 10.17 17.45 -18.61
C THR A 54 9.66 18.72 -19.32
N ARG A 55 9.11 18.60 -20.53
CA ARG A 55 8.48 19.71 -21.26
C ARG A 55 7.11 20.11 -20.70
N LYS A 56 6.46 19.29 -19.87
CA LYS A 56 5.15 19.61 -19.30
C LYS A 56 5.27 20.64 -18.19
N LYS A 57 4.31 21.57 -18.10
CA LYS A 57 4.26 22.52 -16.97
C LYS A 57 4.18 21.81 -15.61
N VAL A 58 3.55 20.64 -15.55
CA VAL A 58 3.39 19.87 -14.31
C VAL A 58 4.72 19.41 -13.72
N SER A 59 5.72 19.09 -14.56
CA SER A 59 7.02 18.59 -14.08
C SER A 59 7.83 19.65 -13.34
N ARG A 60 7.47 20.93 -13.47
CA ARG A 60 8.12 22.07 -12.81
C ARG A 60 7.52 22.42 -11.45
N THR A 61 6.54 21.64 -10.99
CA THR A 61 5.93 21.84 -9.67
C THR A 61 6.73 21.11 -8.60
N GLN A 62 6.82 21.67 -7.40
CA GLN A 62 7.51 21.02 -6.28
C GLN A 62 7.02 19.58 -6.06
N LYS A 63 5.69 19.38 -6.11
CA LYS A 63 5.08 18.05 -6.00
C LYS A 63 5.58 17.05 -7.04
N ALA A 64 5.82 17.51 -8.28
CA ALA A 64 6.32 16.64 -9.33
C ALA A 64 7.80 16.31 -9.14
N GLU A 65 8.58 17.25 -8.62
CA GLU A 65 9.97 17.02 -8.22
C GLU A 65 10.07 16.01 -7.07
N ASP A 66 9.24 16.16 -6.03
CA ASP A 66 9.15 15.23 -4.91
C ASP A 66 8.75 13.82 -5.39
N VAL A 67 7.76 13.72 -6.27
CA VAL A 67 7.37 12.42 -6.87
C VAL A 67 8.52 11.84 -7.69
N SER A 68 9.23 12.67 -8.45
CA SER A 68 10.36 12.20 -9.27
C SER A 68 11.51 11.67 -8.42
N SER A 69 11.84 12.36 -7.31
CA SER A 69 12.90 11.92 -6.39
C SER A 69 12.51 10.61 -5.69
N ILE A 70 11.26 10.46 -5.26
CA ILE A 70 10.73 9.23 -4.66
C ILE A 70 10.77 8.07 -5.66
N VAL A 71 10.26 8.28 -6.87
CA VAL A 71 10.16 7.22 -7.90
C VAL A 71 11.53 6.79 -8.41
N LEU A 72 12.52 7.67 -8.40
CA LEU A 72 13.89 7.32 -8.81
C LEU A 72 14.73 6.75 -7.66
N SER A 73 14.27 6.87 -6.42
CA SER A 73 14.97 6.34 -5.25
C SER A 73 14.93 4.81 -5.20
N ALA A 74 16.10 4.21 -4.98
CA ALA A 74 16.22 2.76 -4.75
C ALA A 74 15.59 2.31 -3.42
N SER A 75 15.55 3.18 -2.41
CA SER A 75 14.95 2.84 -1.11
C SER A 75 13.42 2.76 -1.17
N PHE A 76 12.79 3.52 -2.07
CA PHE A 76 11.35 3.56 -2.19
C PHE A 76 10.75 2.19 -2.50
N LEU A 77 11.30 1.46 -3.49
CA LEU A 77 10.80 0.12 -3.82
C LEU A 77 10.93 -0.86 -2.66
N ARG A 78 12.05 -0.79 -1.92
CA ARG A 78 12.28 -1.66 -0.77
C ARG A 78 11.23 -1.39 0.31
N SER A 79 11.04 -0.13 0.68
CA SER A 79 10.04 0.26 1.68
C SER A 79 8.61 -0.04 1.21
N ALA A 80 8.29 0.19 -0.06
CA ALA A 80 6.98 -0.15 -0.61
C ALA A 80 6.70 -1.65 -0.54
N ARG A 81 7.71 -2.50 -0.79
CA ARG A 81 7.61 -3.96 -0.68
C ARG A 81 7.43 -4.41 0.76
N GLU A 82 8.17 -3.82 1.70
CA GLU A 82 8.00 -4.06 3.14
C GLU A 82 6.58 -3.73 3.59
N ILE A 83 6.06 -2.55 3.25
CA ILE A 83 4.70 -2.12 3.57
C ILE A 83 3.67 -3.11 2.99
N VAL A 84 3.80 -3.49 1.72
CA VAL A 84 2.87 -4.44 1.09
C VAL A 84 2.91 -5.81 1.77
N ASN A 85 4.10 -6.30 2.13
CA ASN A 85 4.23 -7.59 2.81
C ASN A 85 3.58 -7.58 4.19
N VAL A 86 3.70 -6.48 4.94
CA VAL A 86 3.07 -6.33 6.26
C VAL A 86 1.55 -6.14 6.13
N CYS A 87 1.09 -5.28 5.22
CA CYS A 87 -0.33 -4.96 5.07
C CYS A 87 -1.15 -6.10 4.43
N ALA A 88 -0.55 -6.96 3.61
CA ALA A 88 -1.28 -8.02 2.91
C ALA A 88 -2.00 -8.99 3.87
N PRO A 89 -1.34 -9.52 4.93
CA PRO A 89 -2.01 -10.29 5.98
C PRO A 89 -3.18 -9.55 6.66
N PHE A 90 -3.04 -8.26 6.98
CA PHE A 90 -4.13 -7.47 7.59
C PHE A 90 -5.34 -7.37 6.67
N LEU A 91 -5.12 -7.03 5.40
CA LEU A 91 -6.20 -6.94 4.44
C LEU A 91 -6.89 -8.29 4.24
N HIS A 92 -6.15 -9.40 4.31
CA HIS A 92 -6.74 -10.72 4.26
C HIS A 92 -7.69 -10.99 5.44
N VAL A 93 -7.28 -10.65 6.67
CA VAL A 93 -8.16 -10.78 7.85
C VAL A 93 -9.39 -9.90 7.71
N LEU A 94 -9.20 -8.63 7.34
CA LEU A 94 -10.30 -7.67 7.20
C LEU A 94 -11.30 -8.07 6.11
N CYS A 95 -10.83 -8.53 4.95
CA CYS A 95 -11.70 -9.02 3.88
C CYS A 95 -12.46 -10.31 4.24
N LEU A 96 -11.97 -11.10 5.20
CA LEU A 96 -12.69 -12.28 5.69
C LEU A 96 -13.67 -11.91 6.81
N ALA A 97 -13.28 -10.98 7.69
CA ALA A 97 -14.13 -10.46 8.76
C ALA A 97 -15.33 -9.67 8.24
N ASP A 98 -15.18 -9.00 7.09
CA ASP A 98 -16.25 -8.23 6.44
C ASP A 98 -17.32 -9.11 5.77
N ARG A 99 -17.11 -10.44 5.71
CA ARG A 99 -18.12 -11.37 5.14
C ARG A 99 -19.22 -11.63 6.15
N GLU A 100 -20.47 -11.66 5.67
CA GLU A 100 -21.61 -12.07 6.50
C GLU A 100 -21.38 -13.46 7.10
N GLY A 101 -21.61 -13.60 8.42
CA GLY A 101 -21.46 -14.85 9.15
C GLY A 101 -20.07 -15.11 9.76
N ALA A 102 -19.14 -14.15 9.71
CA ALA A 102 -17.87 -14.26 10.43
C ALA A 102 -18.11 -14.28 11.95
N THR A 103 -17.66 -15.35 12.62
CA THR A 103 -17.74 -15.45 14.09
C THR A 103 -16.49 -14.85 14.74
N MET A 104 -16.63 -14.35 15.97
CA MET A 104 -15.48 -13.80 16.72
C MET A 104 -14.33 -14.82 16.84
N GLY A 105 -14.64 -16.08 17.16
CA GLY A 105 -13.62 -17.15 17.24
C GLY A 105 -12.83 -17.34 15.94
N PHE A 106 -13.50 -17.23 14.79
CA PHE A 106 -12.84 -17.28 13.49
C PHE A 106 -11.93 -16.06 13.25
N ILE A 107 -12.37 -14.86 13.63
CA ILE A 107 -11.56 -13.62 13.51
C ILE A 107 -10.31 -13.68 14.40
N TYR A 108 -10.42 -14.19 15.63
CA TYR A 108 -9.26 -14.40 16.52
C TYR A 108 -8.26 -15.40 15.92
N GLU A 109 -8.74 -16.50 15.35
CA GLU A 109 -7.88 -17.48 14.68
C GLU A 109 -7.16 -16.85 13.48
N LEU A 110 -7.88 -16.08 12.65
CA LEU A 110 -7.29 -15.37 11.51
C LEU A 110 -6.24 -14.34 11.95
N THR A 111 -6.52 -13.61 13.03
CA THR A 111 -5.59 -12.63 13.62
C THR A 111 -4.32 -13.32 14.14
N ASN A 112 -4.44 -14.46 14.82
CA ASN A 112 -3.28 -15.23 15.27
C ASN A 112 -2.43 -15.71 14.09
N ARG A 113 -3.06 -16.28 13.05
CA ARG A 113 -2.37 -16.70 11.81
C ARG A 113 -1.72 -15.52 11.09
N MET A 114 -2.33 -14.35 11.12
CA MET A 114 -1.79 -13.12 10.56
C MET A 114 -0.52 -12.69 11.31
N ILE A 115 -0.56 -12.67 12.64
CA ILE A 115 0.60 -12.35 13.50
C ILE A 115 1.75 -13.33 13.25
N GLU A 116 1.47 -14.63 13.13
CA GLU A 116 2.48 -15.64 12.79
C GLU A 116 3.11 -15.41 11.42
N LYS A 117 2.31 -15.03 10.41
CA LYS A 117 2.82 -14.69 9.07
C LYS A 117 3.72 -13.46 9.12
N ILE A 118 3.32 -12.42 9.84
CA ILE A 118 4.11 -11.18 10.00
C ILE A 118 5.43 -11.47 10.71
N GLY A 119 5.43 -12.33 11.74
CA GLY A 119 6.64 -12.73 12.44
C GLY A 119 7.64 -13.57 11.61
N LYS A 120 7.22 -14.07 10.44
CA LYS A 120 8.09 -14.77 9.47
C LYS A 120 8.61 -13.85 8.37
N LEU A 121 8.23 -12.58 8.35
CA LEU A 121 8.69 -11.63 7.33
C LEU A 121 10.11 -11.15 7.65
N ASP A 122 10.96 -11.13 6.61
CA ASP A 122 12.31 -10.58 6.70
C ASP A 122 12.24 -9.08 7.04
N GLY A 123 12.99 -8.66 8.08
CA GLY A 123 13.07 -7.25 8.50
C GLY A 123 12.05 -6.80 9.53
N ILE A 124 11.17 -7.69 10.00
CA ILE A 124 10.33 -7.45 11.17
C ILE A 124 11.02 -8.00 12.42
N ASP A 125 11.38 -7.11 13.33
CA ASP A 125 11.95 -7.49 14.62
C ASP A 125 10.86 -7.77 15.66
N ASN A 126 11.28 -8.38 16.77
CA ASN A 126 10.36 -8.71 17.87
C ASN A 126 9.68 -7.48 18.48
N VAL A 127 10.27 -6.29 18.36
CA VAL A 127 9.68 -5.03 18.85
C VAL A 127 8.48 -4.65 18.00
N ARG A 128 8.66 -4.53 16.67
CA ARG A 128 7.54 -4.23 15.75
C ARG A 128 6.46 -5.31 15.80
N LEU A 129 6.84 -6.58 15.94
CA LEU A 129 5.87 -7.66 16.07
C LEU A 129 5.04 -7.53 17.37
N LYS A 130 5.64 -7.07 18.47
CA LYS A 130 4.91 -6.80 19.72
C LYS A 130 3.96 -5.61 19.56
N GLU A 131 4.37 -4.55 18.86
CA GLU A 131 3.49 -3.41 18.55
C GLU A 131 2.29 -3.85 17.72
N VAL A 132 2.51 -4.67 16.69
CA VAL A 132 1.43 -5.27 15.88
C VAL A 132 0.49 -6.11 16.76
N LYS A 133 1.03 -6.96 17.63
CA LYS A 133 0.23 -7.76 18.57
C LYS A 133 -0.60 -6.87 19.50
N ALA A 134 -0.01 -5.82 20.07
CA ALA A 134 -0.71 -4.89 20.94
C ALA A 134 -1.87 -4.22 20.20
N LEU A 135 -1.66 -3.72 18.98
CA LEU A 135 -2.73 -3.12 18.17
C LEU A 135 -3.89 -4.08 17.87
N CYS A 136 -3.62 -5.38 17.72
CA CYS A 136 -4.65 -6.37 17.43
C CYS A 136 -5.40 -6.87 18.67
N ILE A 137 -4.80 -6.79 19.86
CA ILE A 137 -5.32 -7.38 21.10
C ILE A 137 -5.87 -6.29 22.04
N GLU A 138 -5.30 -5.08 22.07
CA GLU A 138 -5.74 -3.98 22.95
C GLU A 138 -7.11 -3.39 22.62
N VAL A 139 -7.76 -3.84 21.53
CA VAL A 139 -9.17 -3.53 21.27
C VAL A 139 -10.09 -4.09 22.37
N GLU A 140 -9.62 -5.06 23.17
CA GLU A 140 -10.37 -5.68 24.28
C GLU A 140 -10.60 -4.78 25.51
N TYR A 141 -9.78 -3.75 25.77
CA TYR A 141 -9.93 -2.96 27.00
C TYR A 141 -10.78 -1.69 26.86
N ALA A 142 -11.09 -1.25 25.64
CA ALA A 142 -11.82 0.00 25.41
C ALA A 142 -13.33 -0.18 25.12
N THR A 143 -13.81 -1.40 24.87
CA THR A 143 -15.22 -1.63 24.45
C THR A 143 -16.02 -2.58 25.33
N PHE A 144 -15.43 -3.16 26.39
CA PHE A 144 -16.16 -3.95 27.39
C PHE A 144 -15.97 -3.38 28.79
N SER A 145 -16.49 -2.16 29.01
CA SER A 145 -16.98 -1.80 30.34
C SER A 145 -18.45 -2.16 30.38
N PRO A 146 -18.86 -3.27 31.02
CA PRO A 146 -20.26 -3.49 31.33
C PRO A 146 -20.60 -2.49 32.43
N SER A 147 -21.15 -1.34 32.04
CA SER A 147 -21.84 -0.48 32.99
C SER A 147 -22.97 -1.30 33.62
N CYS A 148 -22.87 -1.52 34.93
CA CYS A 148 -23.95 -1.99 35.79
C CYS A 148 -25.23 -1.17 35.60
#